data_AF-A0A3D2URS9-F1
#
_entry.id   AF-A0A3D2URS9-F1
#
_cell.length_a   1.000
_cell.length_b   1.000
_cell.length_c   1.000
_cell.angle_alpha   90.00
_cell.angle_beta   90.00
_cell.angle_gamma   90.00
#
_symmetry.space_group_name_H-M   'P 1'
#
loop_
_entity.id
_entity.type
_entity.pdbx_description
1 polymer ?
#
loop_
_entity_poly.entity_id
_entity_poly.type
_entity_poly.pdbx_seq_one_letter_code
_entity_poly.pdbx_strand_id
1 'polypeptide(L)'
;RQLGATHSQTPDAIFAHFPGLKVVSPGTPEDAKGLLKSAIRSNDPILFIEHATMYQVRGEVPEGEYTIPIGKSKVQREGKDLTIVTYCKGLELSMKAAEDLSKEGIEVEIVDLRTLRPLDMEPVIES
;
A
#
# COMPACT_ATOMS: atom_id res chain seq x y z
N ARG A 1 7.65 16.49 7.21
CA ARG A 1 8.14 16.71 8.59
C ARG A 1 7.90 15.42 9.36
N GLN A 2 8.96 14.81 9.89
CA GLN A 2 8.82 13.70 10.82
C GLN A 2 8.44 14.28 12.19
N LEU A 3 7.51 13.64 12.88
CA LEU A 3 7.12 14.06 14.23
C LEU A 3 8.17 13.53 15.22
N GLY A 4 8.05 13.89 16.51
CA GLY A 4 8.94 13.36 17.54
C GLY A 4 8.84 11.83 17.68
N ALA A 5 9.72 11.25 18.51
CA ALA A 5 9.87 9.78 18.65
C ALA A 5 8.55 9.03 18.92
N THR A 6 7.57 9.66 19.56
CA THR A 6 6.28 9.04 19.92
C THR A 6 5.18 9.16 18.86
N HIS A 7 5.44 9.80 17.73
CA HIS A 7 4.44 10.12 16.70
C HIS A 7 4.90 9.72 15.28
N SER A 8 5.92 8.87 15.19
CA SER A 8 6.50 8.44 13.92
C SER A 8 6.90 6.97 13.95
N GLN A 9 6.28 6.19 14.83
CA GLN A 9 6.44 4.74 14.80
C GLN A 9 5.68 4.15 13.60
N THR A 10 6.23 3.06 13.08
CA THR A 10 5.59 2.21 12.08
C THR A 10 5.34 0.86 12.75
N PRO A 11 4.14 0.62 13.32
CA PRO A 11 3.85 -0.62 14.07
C PRO A 11 3.34 -1.76 13.18
N ASP A 12 3.30 -1.52 11.88
CA ASP A 12 2.76 -2.40 10.83
C ASP A 12 3.29 -3.83 10.88
N ALA A 13 4.60 -4.02 10.92
CA ALA A 13 5.24 -5.34 10.95
C ALA A 13 4.91 -6.11 12.24
N ILE A 14 4.81 -5.42 13.38
CA ILE A 14 4.49 -6.02 14.68
C ILE A 14 3.08 -6.61 14.61
N PHE A 15 2.11 -5.84 14.13
CA PHE A 15 0.73 -6.30 14.05
C PHE A 15 0.52 -7.35 12.95
N ALA A 16 1.28 -7.27 11.85
CA ALA A 16 1.26 -8.28 10.81
C ALA A 16 1.82 -9.63 11.28
N HIS A 17 2.47 -9.72 12.44
CA HIS A 17 2.96 -10.98 13.00
C HIS A 17 1.85 -11.81 13.67
N PHE A 18 0.79 -11.18 14.20
CA PHE A 18 -0.23 -11.87 14.99
C PHE A 18 -1.28 -12.59 14.11
N PRO A 19 -1.48 -13.91 14.28
CA PRO A 19 -2.56 -14.64 13.62
C PRO A 19 -3.96 -14.15 14.04
N GLY A 20 -4.91 -14.27 13.12
CA GLY A 20 -6.29 -13.81 13.32
C GLY A 20 -6.50 -12.32 13.05
N LEU A 21 -5.44 -11.50 13.04
CA LEU A 21 -5.52 -10.11 12.57
C LEU A 21 -5.37 -10.03 11.06
N LYS A 22 -6.05 -9.07 10.45
CA LYS A 22 -5.74 -8.57 9.11
C LYS A 22 -5.16 -7.17 9.23
N VAL A 23 -4.11 -6.87 8.46
CA VAL A 23 -3.38 -5.61 8.54
C VAL A 23 -3.31 -4.96 7.17
N VAL A 24 -3.82 -3.75 7.07
CA VAL A 24 -3.99 -3.01 5.82
C VAL A 24 -3.29 -1.66 5.93
N SER A 25 -2.57 -1.24 4.89
CA SER A 25 -1.92 0.06 4.83
C SER A 25 -1.97 0.63 3.40
N PRO A 26 -2.97 1.49 3.11
CA PRO A 26 -3.21 1.99 1.75
C PRO A 26 -2.11 2.96 1.28
N GLY A 27 -1.73 2.86 0.00
CA GLY A 27 -0.78 3.77 -0.66
C GLY A 27 -1.41 4.92 -1.43
N THR A 28 -2.72 4.88 -1.73
CA THR A 28 -3.42 5.89 -2.53
C THR A 28 -4.77 6.30 -1.92
N PRO A 29 -5.33 7.46 -2.27
CA PRO A 29 -6.69 7.85 -1.86
C PRO A 29 -7.79 6.87 -2.33
N GLU A 30 -7.66 6.30 -3.53
CA GLU A 30 -8.53 5.24 -4.06
C GLU A 30 -8.50 4.02 -3.13
N ASP A 31 -7.29 3.53 -2.83
CA ASP A 31 -7.08 2.37 -1.97
C ASP A 31 -7.59 2.65 -0.55
N ALA A 32 -7.37 3.85 -0.02
CA ALA A 32 -7.84 4.23 1.32
C ALA A 32 -9.37 4.13 1.43
N LYS A 33 -10.13 4.69 0.48
CA LYS A 33 -11.60 4.59 0.47
C LYS A 33 -12.04 3.14 0.29
N GLY A 34 -11.53 2.44 -0.72
CA GLY A 34 -11.98 1.09 -1.05
C GLY A 34 -11.66 0.06 0.04
N LEU A 35 -10.45 0.12 0.62
CA LEU A 35 -10.01 -0.79 1.66
C LEU A 35 -10.65 -0.48 3.01
N LEU A 36 -10.85 0.80 3.37
CA LEU A 36 -11.57 1.15 4.61
C LEU A 36 -13.02 0.65 4.54
N LYS A 37 -13.66 0.77 3.37
CA LYS A 37 -15.00 0.23 3.13
C LYS A 37 -15.04 -1.29 3.25
N SER A 38 -14.03 -2.00 2.75
CA SER A 38 -13.90 -3.45 2.96
C SER A 38 -13.65 -3.80 4.42
N ALA A 39 -12.83 -3.01 5.12
CA ALA A 39 -12.47 -3.24 6.52
C ALA A 39 -13.68 -3.13 7.44
N ILE A 40 -14.51 -2.09 7.27
CA ILE A 40 -15.74 -1.88 8.05
C ILE A 40 -16.76 -3.01 7.85
N ARG A 41 -16.76 -3.65 6.67
CA ARG A 41 -17.69 -4.75 6.32
C ARG A 41 -17.17 -6.13 6.68
N SER A 42 -15.92 -6.23 7.12
CA SER A 42 -15.30 -7.48 7.54
C SER A 42 -15.89 -7.93 8.88
N ASN A 43 -16.10 -9.24 9.03
CA ASN A 43 -16.43 -9.85 10.32
C ASN A 43 -15.17 -10.17 11.16
N ASP A 44 -13.98 -9.95 10.58
CA ASP A 44 -12.69 -10.17 11.24
C ASP A 44 -12.09 -8.84 11.74
N PRO A 45 -11.28 -8.85 12.82
CA PRO A 45 -10.56 -7.67 13.29
C PRO A 45 -9.53 -7.17 12.25
N ILE A 46 -9.69 -5.91 11.83
CA ILE A 46 -8.80 -5.24 10.88
C ILE A 46 -8.02 -4.14 11.60
N LEU A 47 -6.70 -4.15 11.46
CA LEU A 47 -5.86 -2.99 11.74
C LEU A 47 -5.66 -2.19 10.44
N PHE A 48 -6.24 -0.99 10.40
CA PHE A 48 -6.14 -0.08 9.27
C PHE A 48 -5.14 1.04 9.59
N ILE A 49 -3.98 1.00 8.94
CA ILE A 49 -2.84 1.89 9.25
C ILE A 49 -2.77 3.00 8.20
N GLU A 50 -3.17 4.20 8.60
CA GLU A 50 -3.06 5.42 7.79
C GLU A 50 -1.76 6.15 8.11
N HIS A 51 -1.04 6.57 7.08
CA HIS A 51 0.17 7.36 7.25
C HIS A 51 -0.16 8.84 7.36
N ALA A 52 0.11 9.44 8.52
CA ALA A 52 -0.29 10.82 8.81
C ALA A 52 0.21 11.85 7.78
N THR A 53 1.40 11.64 7.20
CA THR A 53 1.94 12.56 6.17
C THR A 53 1.27 12.43 4.80
N MET A 54 0.44 11.40 4.59
CA MET A 54 -0.27 11.17 3.33
C MET A 54 -1.66 11.79 3.31
N TYR A 55 -2.18 12.33 4.43
CA TYR A 55 -3.52 12.92 4.47
C TYR A 55 -3.75 14.09 3.50
N GLN A 56 -2.67 14.78 3.08
CA GLN A 56 -2.75 15.88 2.12
C GLN A 56 -2.50 15.44 0.67
N VAL A 57 -2.15 14.15 0.45
CA VAL A 57 -1.96 13.61 -0.89
C VAL A 57 -3.31 13.55 -1.58
N ARG A 58 -3.39 14.13 -2.78
CA ARG A 58 -4.58 14.09 -3.63
C ARG A 58 -4.37 13.08 -4.74
N GLY A 59 -5.44 12.41 -5.11
CA GLY A 59 -5.50 11.42 -6.17
C GLY A 59 -6.95 11.23 -6.58
N GLU A 60 -7.17 10.55 -7.70
CA GLU A 60 -8.51 10.22 -8.14
C GLU A 60 -9.17 9.26 -7.16
N VAL A 61 -10.44 9.53 -6.83
CA VAL A 61 -11.25 8.66 -5.97
C VAL A 61 -12.59 8.48 -6.67
N PRO A 62 -12.89 7.29 -7.22
CA PRO A 62 -14.14 7.06 -7.92
C PRO A 62 -15.34 7.44 -7.06
N GLU A 63 -16.32 8.10 -7.68
CA GLU A 63 -17.58 8.41 -7.01
C GLU A 63 -18.37 7.12 -6.70
N GLY A 64 -19.38 7.25 -5.84
CA GLY A 64 -20.24 6.14 -5.47
C GLY A 64 -19.56 5.09 -4.58
N GLU A 65 -20.14 3.90 -4.58
CA GLU A 65 -19.75 2.80 -3.71
C GLU A 65 -18.86 1.79 -4.41
N TYR A 66 -17.71 1.52 -3.82
CA TYR A 66 -16.85 0.41 -4.19
C TYR A 66 -16.12 -0.13 -2.95
N THR A 67 -15.55 -1.31 -3.11
CA THR A 67 -14.73 -2.02 -2.13
C THR A 67 -13.53 -2.60 -2.83
N ILE A 68 -12.38 -2.63 -2.16
CA ILE A 68 -11.17 -3.29 -2.64
C ILE A 68 -10.91 -4.54 -1.79
N PRO A 69 -10.69 -5.72 -2.39
CA PRO A 69 -10.48 -6.94 -1.62
C PRO A 69 -9.24 -6.82 -0.72
N ILE A 70 -9.41 -7.14 0.56
CA ILE A 70 -8.29 -7.24 1.51
C ILE A 70 -7.46 -8.48 1.17
N GLY A 71 -6.13 -8.35 1.21
CA GLY A 71 -5.21 -9.43 0.85
C GLY A 71 -4.96 -9.52 -0.66
N LYS A 72 -5.15 -8.42 -1.39
CA LYS A 72 -4.80 -8.30 -2.80
C LYS A 72 -3.88 -7.12 -3.07
N SER A 73 -2.74 -7.40 -3.70
CA SER A 73 -1.79 -6.37 -4.15
C SER A 73 -2.21 -5.77 -5.49
N LYS A 74 -1.58 -4.68 -5.91
CA LYS A 74 -1.82 -3.98 -7.19
C LYS A 74 -0.48 -3.67 -7.84
N VAL A 75 -0.31 -4.05 -9.10
CA VAL A 75 0.76 -3.50 -9.93
C VAL A 75 0.37 -2.07 -10.27
N GLN A 76 1.09 -1.10 -9.69
CA GLN A 76 0.83 0.34 -9.88
C GLN A 76 1.56 0.88 -11.12
N ARG A 77 2.64 0.22 -11.53
CA ARG A 77 3.45 0.54 -12.71
C ARG A 77 4.03 -0.76 -13.23
N GLU A 78 3.83 -1.05 -14.51
CA GLU A 78 4.47 -2.17 -15.21
C GLU A 78 5.96 -1.87 -15.45
N GLY A 79 6.80 -2.90 -15.45
CA GLY A 79 8.21 -2.80 -15.76
C GLY A 79 8.80 -4.14 -16.18
N LYS A 80 10.10 -4.19 -16.46
CA LYS A 80 10.75 -5.40 -16.99
C LYS A 80 12.18 -5.64 -16.50
N ASP A 81 12.81 -4.61 -15.93
CA ASP A 81 14.23 -4.68 -15.58
C ASP A 81 14.42 -5.03 -14.08
N LEU A 82 13.50 -4.61 -13.21
CA LEU A 82 13.46 -4.97 -11.80
C LEU A 82 12.09 -4.66 -11.16
N THR A 83 11.84 -5.24 -10.00
CA THR A 83 10.60 -5.08 -9.22
C THR A 83 10.86 -4.36 -7.90
N ILE A 84 10.04 -3.37 -7.60
CA ILE A 84 9.95 -2.75 -6.28
C ILE A 84 8.62 -3.17 -5.63
N VAL A 85 8.72 -3.95 -4.56
CA VAL A 85 7.59 -4.29 -3.70
C VAL A 85 7.51 -3.26 -2.59
N THR A 86 6.34 -2.64 -2.44
CA THR A 86 6.16 -1.49 -1.55
C THR A 86 4.74 -1.44 -0.98
N TYR A 87 4.49 -0.48 -0.10
CA TYR A 87 3.17 -0.18 0.45
C TYR A 87 3.16 1.22 1.07
N CYS A 88 1.98 1.74 1.38
CA CYS A 88 1.83 2.97 2.16
C CYS A 88 2.64 4.15 1.55
N LYS A 89 3.32 4.95 2.37
CA LYS A 89 4.16 6.07 1.91
C LYS A 89 5.33 5.62 1.02
N GLY A 90 5.75 4.36 1.16
CA GLY A 90 6.76 3.75 0.30
C GLY A 90 6.35 3.80 -1.17
N LEU A 91 5.07 3.65 -1.50
CA LEU A 91 4.59 3.71 -2.88
C LEU A 91 4.96 5.04 -3.57
N GLU A 92 4.69 6.17 -2.91
CA GLU A 92 5.04 7.48 -3.48
C GLU A 92 6.54 7.63 -3.73
N LEU A 93 7.39 7.06 -2.86
CA LEU A 93 8.84 7.08 -3.02
C LEU A 93 9.28 6.16 -4.16
N SER A 94 8.69 4.97 -4.26
CA SER A 94 8.95 4.00 -5.33
C SER A 94 8.58 4.57 -6.70
N MET A 95 7.43 5.24 -6.82
CA MET A 95 7.00 5.88 -8.08
C MET A 95 8.00 6.95 -8.54
N LYS A 96 8.46 7.82 -7.63
CA LYS A 96 9.49 8.83 -7.95
C LYS A 96 10.81 8.20 -8.38
N ALA A 97 11.25 7.15 -7.69
CA ALA A 97 12.47 6.43 -8.05
C ALA A 97 12.35 5.78 -9.44
N ALA A 98 11.19 5.20 -9.78
CA ALA A 98 10.96 4.64 -11.11
C ALA A 98 10.93 5.71 -12.21
N GLU A 99 10.36 6.89 -11.95
CA GLU A 99 10.44 8.02 -12.88
C GLU A 99 11.88 8.46 -13.12
N ASP A 100 12.73 8.50 -12.10
CA ASP A 100 14.14 8.85 -12.26
C ASP A 100 14.90 7.77 -13.04
N LEU A 101 14.70 6.49 -12.70
CA LEU A 101 15.34 5.36 -13.38
C LEU A 101 14.91 5.21 -14.85
N SER A 102 13.67 5.56 -15.19
CA SER A 102 13.21 5.55 -16.59
C SER A 102 13.99 6.51 -17.49
N LYS A 103 14.56 7.59 -16.93
CA LYS A 103 15.42 8.54 -17.69
C LYS A 103 16.76 7.91 -18.07
N GLU A 104 17.17 6.88 -17.34
CA GLU A 104 18.35 6.06 -17.60
C GLU A 104 18.01 4.81 -18.44
N GLY A 105 16.76 4.66 -18.86
CA GLY A 105 16.27 3.52 -19.66
C GLY A 105 15.97 2.26 -18.84
N ILE A 106 15.83 2.38 -17.52
CA ILE A 106 15.48 1.27 -16.61
C ILE A 106 13.98 1.31 -16.31
N GLU A 107 13.27 0.25 -16.67
CA GLU A 107 11.84 0.10 -16.47
C GLU A 107 11.53 -0.76 -15.24
N VAL A 108 11.09 -0.08 -14.17
CA VAL A 108 10.80 -0.65 -12.87
C VAL A 108 9.33 -1.03 -12.72
N GLU A 109 9.06 -2.29 -12.39
CA GLU A 109 7.72 -2.70 -11.95
C GLU A 109 7.51 -2.31 -10.49
N ILE A 110 6.32 -1.80 -10.16
CA ILE A 110 5.97 -1.43 -8.78
C ILE A 110 4.74 -2.21 -8.34
N VAL A 111 4.95 -3.10 -7.36
CA VAL A 111 3.90 -3.87 -6.71
C VAL A 111 3.56 -3.22 -5.36
N ASP A 112 2.37 -2.64 -5.25
CA ASP A 112 1.81 -2.17 -3.99
C ASP A 112 1.07 -3.30 -3.29
N LEU A 113 1.57 -3.72 -2.13
CA LEU A 113 1.01 -4.82 -1.36
C LEU A 113 -0.40 -4.52 -0.87
N ARG A 114 -0.70 -3.27 -0.48
CA ARG A 114 -1.94 -2.78 0.15
C ARG A 114 -2.31 -3.44 1.49
N THR A 115 -2.11 -4.74 1.63
CA THR A 115 -2.37 -5.58 2.79
C THR A 115 -1.09 -6.29 3.21
N LEU A 116 -0.73 -6.18 4.48
CA LEU A 116 0.45 -6.82 5.07
C LEU A 116 0.12 -8.16 5.73
N ARG A 117 -1.15 -8.37 6.08
CA ARG A 117 -1.68 -9.68 6.50
C ARG A 117 -3.14 -9.84 6.11
N PRO A 118 -3.53 -10.89 5.36
CA PRO A 118 -2.64 -11.81 4.65
C PRO A 118 -1.85 -11.08 3.55
N LEU A 119 -0.61 -11.50 3.33
CA LEU A 119 0.26 -10.92 2.32
C LEU A 119 -0.03 -11.57 0.96
N ASP A 120 -0.22 -10.76 -0.08
CA ASP A 120 -0.40 -11.23 -1.45
C ASP A 120 0.95 -11.33 -2.16
N MET A 121 1.53 -12.52 -2.15
CA MET A 121 2.84 -12.78 -2.75
C MET A 121 2.78 -13.21 -4.21
N GLU A 122 1.60 -13.47 -4.76
CA GLU A 122 1.44 -13.97 -6.13
C GLU A 122 2.05 -12.98 -7.15
N PRO A 123 1.67 -11.68 -7.17
CA PRO A 123 2.32 -10.72 -8.07
C PRO A 123 3.81 -10.49 -7.79
N VAL A 124 4.25 -10.68 -6.54
CA VAL A 124 5.67 -10.53 -6.19
C VAL A 124 6.52 -11.66 -6.76
N ILE A 125 5.96 -12.87 -6.87
CA ILE A 125 6.66 -14.05 -7.37
C ILE A 125 6.62 -14.12 -8.90
N GLU A 126 5.55 -13.62 -9.52
CA GLU A 126 5.40 -13.59 -10.98
C GLU A 126 6.24 -12.50 -11.67
N SER A 127 6.59 -11.44 -10.93
CA SER A 127 7.37 -10.29 -11.36
C SER A 127 8.85 -10.61 -11.65
#